data_AF-X0V4N6-F1
#
_entry.id   AF-X0V4N6-F1
#
_cell.length_a   1.000
_cell.length_b   1.000
_cell.length_c   1.000
_cell.angle_alpha   90.00
_cell.angle_beta   90.00
_cell.angle_gamma   90.00
#
_symmetry.space_group_name_H-M   'P 1'
#
loop_
_entity.id
_entity.type
_entity.pdbx_description
1 polymer ?
#
loop_
_entity_poly.entity_id
_entity_poly.type
_entity_poly.pdbx_seq_one_letter_code
_entity_poly.pdbx_strand_id
1 'polypeptide(L)'
;NFVNATSQIAQTTLRSVLGQMELDEILSQREKINQTLQKIVDEHTGPWGIKVTAVETKDIELPEGMKRAMAKQAEAERERRAKIIHAEGEYQASEKLVKAAERIAKQPTSLQLRYLQTLTEVAVEKNSTILFPLPIDLVKPFLENYGSKESKKK
;
A
#
# COMPACT_ATOMS: atom_id res chain seq x y z
N ASN A 1 -14.99 -0.16 53.53
CA ASN A 1 -14.03 0.27 52.49
C ASN A 1 -14.42 -0.30 51.13
N PHE A 2 -15.56 0.15 50.56
CA PHE A 2 -16.01 -0.32 49.25
C PHE A 2 -15.13 0.19 48.10
N VAL A 3 -14.58 1.41 48.22
CA VAL A 3 -13.66 1.99 47.22
C VAL A 3 -12.41 1.11 47.01
N ASN A 4 -11.79 0.63 48.09
CA ASN A 4 -10.61 -0.23 48.00
C ASN A 4 -10.95 -1.59 47.40
N ALA A 5 -12.11 -2.15 47.77
CA ALA A 5 -12.57 -3.43 47.24
C ALA A 5 -12.88 -3.32 45.74
N THR A 6 -13.54 -2.25 45.31
CA THR A 6 -13.77 -1.96 43.88
C THR A 6 -12.46 -1.75 43.12
N SER A 7 -11.47 -1.07 43.72
CA SER A 7 -10.16 -0.89 43.11
C SER A 7 -9.42 -2.22 42.92
N GLN A 8 -9.48 -3.13 43.90
CA GLN A 8 -8.89 -4.46 43.80
C GLN A 8 -9.55 -5.32 42.72
N ILE A 9 -10.88 -5.28 42.63
CA ILE A 9 -11.63 -5.96 41.57
C ILE A 9 -11.21 -5.40 40.22
N ALA A 10 -11.23 -4.08 40.04
CA ALA A 10 -10.82 -3.45 38.79
C ALA A 10 -9.39 -3.83 38.38
N GLN A 11 -8.44 -3.86 39.31
CA GLN A 11 -7.05 -4.26 39.03
C GLN A 11 -6.94 -5.74 38.65
N THR A 12 -7.67 -6.62 39.33
CA THR A 12 -7.64 -8.06 39.06
C THR A 12 -8.28 -8.37 37.71
N THR A 13 -9.42 -7.74 37.42
CA THR A 13 -10.09 -7.84 36.13
C THR A 13 -9.23 -7.28 35.00
N LEU A 14 -8.61 -6.10 35.20
CA LEU A 14 -7.68 -5.52 34.23
C LEU A 14 -6.54 -6.48 33.89
N ARG A 15 -5.92 -7.08 34.92
CA ARG A 15 -4.84 -8.06 34.72
C ARG A 15 -5.32 -9.30 33.97
N SER A 16 -6.50 -9.82 34.30
CA SER A 16 -7.06 -11.01 33.65
C SER A 16 -7.38 -10.75 32.18
N VAL A 17 -8.01 -9.62 31.86
CA VAL A 17 -8.37 -9.25 30.48
C VAL A 17 -7.13 -8.99 29.63
N LEU A 18 -6.16 -8.23 30.14
CA LEU A 18 -4.91 -7.97 29.43
C LEU A 18 -4.06 -9.25 29.24
N GLY A 19 -4.15 -10.22 30.15
CA GLY A 19 -3.43 -11.50 30.01
C GLY A 19 -4.02 -12.47 28.98
N GLN A 20 -5.27 -12.25 28.55
CA GLN A 20 -5.96 -13.09 27.56
C GLN A 20 -5.91 -12.52 26.14
N MET A 21 -5.40 -11.30 25.98
CA MET A 21 -5.35 -10.59 24.70
C MET A 21 -3.92 -10.46 24.20
N GLU A 22 -3.76 -10.46 22.88
CA GLU A 22 -2.47 -10.16 22.26
C GLU A 22 -2.14 -8.67 22.42
N LEU A 23 -0.84 -8.36 22.54
CA LEU A 23 -0.39 -6.98 22.77
C LEU A 23 -0.87 -6.00 21.69
N ASP A 24 -0.91 -6.45 20.43
CA ASP A 24 -1.38 -5.62 19.30
C ASP A 24 -2.88 -5.29 19.41
N GLU A 25 -3.69 -6.24 19.90
CA GLU A 25 -5.11 -6.01 20.15
C GLU A 25 -5.31 -5.01 21.29
N ILE A 26 -4.46 -5.07 22.31
CA ILE A 26 -4.51 -4.13 23.44
C ILE A 26 -4.23 -2.69 22.98
N LEU A 27 -3.26 -2.53 22.08
CA LEU A 27 -2.89 -1.21 21.56
C LEU A 27 -3.91 -0.67 20.55
N SER A 28 -4.52 -1.54 19.74
CA SER A 28 -5.44 -1.14 18.65
C SER A 28 -6.92 -1.09 19.06
N GLN A 29 -7.36 -1.88 20.06
CA GLN A 29 -8.77 -2.06 20.41
C GLN A 29 -9.11 -1.56 21.83
N ARG A 30 -8.63 -0.36 22.21
CA ARG A 30 -8.88 0.24 23.54
C ARG A 30 -10.35 0.31 23.92
N GLU A 31 -11.21 0.67 22.98
CA GLU A 31 -12.66 0.80 23.22
C GLU A 31 -13.31 -0.53 23.62
N LYS A 32 -12.95 -1.61 22.94
CA LYS A 32 -13.44 -2.96 23.23
C LYS A 32 -13.00 -3.42 24.62
N ILE A 33 -11.78 -3.07 25.02
CA ILE A 33 -11.24 -3.36 26.35
C ILE A 33 -12.01 -2.58 27.41
N ASN A 34 -12.22 -1.27 27.21
CA ASN A 34 -12.95 -0.41 28.13
C ASN A 34 -14.38 -0.92 28.36
N GLN A 35 -15.09 -1.33 27.31
CA GLN A 35 -16.44 -1.91 27.42
C GLN A 35 -16.44 -3.24 28.18
N THR A 36 -15.46 -4.11 27.90
CA THR A 36 -15.34 -5.40 28.59
C THR A 36 -15.04 -5.21 30.08
N LEU A 37 -14.12 -4.30 30.42
CA LEU A 37 -13.80 -3.96 31.80
C LEU A 37 -14.99 -3.33 32.52
N GLN A 38 -15.69 -2.38 31.89
CA GLN A 38 -16.87 -1.75 32.46
C GLN A 38 -17.91 -2.80 32.82
N LYS A 39 -18.21 -3.73 31.91
CA LYS A 39 -19.19 -4.79 32.13
C LYS A 39 -18.84 -5.68 33.32
N ILE A 40 -17.59 -6.17 33.37
CA ILE A 40 -17.16 -7.10 34.43
C ILE A 40 -17.10 -6.39 35.79
N VAL A 41 -16.58 -5.16 35.84
CA VAL A 41 -16.50 -4.42 37.11
C VAL A 41 -17.89 -4.04 37.61
N ASP A 42 -18.80 -3.58 36.74
CA ASP A 42 -20.18 -3.24 37.11
C ASP A 42 -20.93 -4.46 37.67
N GLU A 43 -20.78 -5.63 37.05
CA GLU A 43 -21.38 -6.89 37.51
C GLU A 43 -20.88 -7.29 38.91
N HIS A 44 -19.58 -7.13 39.16
CA HIS A 44 -18.99 -7.42 40.46
C HIS A 44 -19.32 -6.38 41.54
N THR A 45 -19.56 -5.12 41.18
CA THR A 45 -19.88 -4.04 42.13
C THR A 45 -21.37 -3.85 42.37
N GLY A 46 -22.23 -4.42 41.53
CA GLY A 46 -23.69 -4.40 41.66
C GLY A 46 -24.21 -4.82 43.04
N PRO A 47 -23.71 -5.92 43.67
CA PRO A 47 -24.10 -6.33 45.02
C PRO A 47 -23.80 -5.30 46.11
N TRP A 48 -22.88 -4.35 45.86
CA TRP A 48 -22.55 -3.27 46.78
C TRP A 48 -23.35 -1.99 46.52
N GLY A 49 -24.26 -2.00 45.55
CA GLY A 49 -25.05 -0.83 45.15
C GLY A 49 -24.24 0.23 44.40
N ILE A 50 -23.07 -0.14 43.84
CA ILE A 50 -22.19 0.76 43.10
C ILE A 50 -22.37 0.50 41.60
N LYS A 51 -22.79 1.52 40.87
CA LYS A 51 -22.91 1.49 39.41
C LYS A 51 -21.67 2.10 38.75
N VAL A 52 -21.02 1.34 37.88
CA VAL A 52 -19.83 1.78 37.15
C VAL A 52 -20.23 2.34 35.81
N THR A 53 -20.06 3.65 35.62
CA THR A 53 -20.49 4.35 34.39
C THR A 53 -19.50 4.19 33.24
N ALA A 54 -18.20 4.25 33.53
CA ALA A 54 -17.15 4.13 32.52
C ALA A 54 -15.85 3.61 33.16
N VAL A 55 -15.07 2.88 32.37
CA VAL A 55 -13.70 2.46 32.70
C VAL A 55 -12.82 2.84 31.53
N GLU A 56 -11.74 3.57 31.80
CA GLU A 56 -10.77 3.98 30.79
C GLU A 56 -9.39 3.46 31.16
N THR A 57 -8.74 2.81 30.19
CA THR A 57 -7.31 2.50 30.27
C THR A 57 -6.50 3.75 29.95
N LYS A 58 -5.59 4.14 30.86
CA LYS A 58 -4.66 5.27 30.65
C LYS A 58 -3.54 4.90 29.67
N ASP A 59 -2.31 4.77 30.17
CA ASP A 59 -1.11 4.57 29.40
C ASP A 59 -0.53 3.20 29.72
N ILE A 60 -0.14 2.49 28.67
CA ILE A 60 0.52 1.20 28.76
C ILE A 60 2.02 1.46 28.60
N GLU A 61 2.75 1.32 29.69
CA GLU A 61 4.20 1.44 29.68
C GLU A 61 4.83 0.12 29.28
N LEU A 62 5.28 0.04 28.03
CA LEU A 62 6.04 -1.11 27.54
C LEU A 62 7.52 -0.96 27.92
N PRO A 63 8.23 -2.06 28.21
CA PRO A 63 9.69 -2.04 28.34
C PRO A 63 10.35 -1.60 27.02
N GLU A 64 11.46 -0.86 27.10
CA GLU A 64 12.15 -0.35 25.89
C GLU A 64 12.55 -1.45 24.89
N GLY A 65 13.00 -2.60 25.39
CA GLY A 65 13.41 -3.73 24.53
C GLY A 65 12.25 -4.23 23.66
N MET A 66 11.03 -4.29 24.23
CA MET A 66 9.83 -4.70 23.52
C MET A 66 9.40 -3.65 22.50
N LYS A 67 9.43 -2.35 22.85
CA LYS A 67 9.13 -1.27 21.90
C LYS A 67 10.03 -1.33 20.66
N ARG A 68 11.34 -1.55 20.87
CA ARG A 68 12.31 -1.70 19.78
C ARG A 68 12.03 -2.93 18.92
N ALA A 69 11.73 -4.07 19.53
CA ALA A 69 11.40 -5.29 18.80
C ALA A 69 10.12 -5.13 17.96
N MET A 70 9.08 -4.51 18.52
CA MET A 70 7.83 -4.20 17.81
C MET A 70 8.05 -3.23 16.66
N ALA A 71 8.84 -2.16 16.86
CA ALA A 71 9.15 -1.22 15.80
C ALA A 71 9.86 -1.93 14.63
N LYS A 72 10.84 -2.80 14.92
CA LYS A 72 11.54 -3.59 13.91
C LYS A 72 10.62 -4.57 13.18
N GLN A 73 9.70 -5.22 13.89
CA GLN A 73 8.71 -6.11 13.29
C GLN A 73 7.73 -5.34 12.39
N ALA A 74 7.24 -4.19 12.84
CA ALA A 74 6.34 -3.34 12.08
C ALA A 74 6.99 -2.79 10.82
N GLU A 75 8.27 -2.40 10.90
CA GLU A 75 9.05 -1.96 9.74
C GLU A 75 9.23 -3.09 8.71
N ALA A 76 9.60 -4.30 9.16
CA ALA A 76 9.76 -5.45 8.29
C ALA A 76 8.45 -5.86 7.58
N GLU A 77 7.33 -5.88 8.31
CA GLU A 77 6.02 -6.19 7.73
C GLU A 77 5.57 -5.09 6.75
N ARG A 78 5.84 -3.82 7.07
CA ARG A 78 5.55 -2.70 6.16
C ARG A 78 6.37 -2.79 4.88
N GLU A 79 7.67 -3.09 4.98
CA GLU A 79 8.54 -3.26 3.82
C GLU A 79 8.10 -4.45 2.95
N ARG A 80 7.75 -5.59 3.59
CA ARG A 80 7.20 -6.76 2.91
C ARG A 80 5.94 -6.41 2.14
N ARG A 81 4.97 -5.74 2.79
CA ARG A 81 3.72 -5.32 2.15
C ARG A 81 3.97 -4.35 1.00
N ALA A 82 4.87 -3.38 1.17
CA ALA A 82 5.23 -2.45 0.12
C ALA A 82 5.77 -3.16 -1.13
N LYS A 83 6.65 -4.16 -0.95
CA LYS A 83 7.18 -4.97 -2.07
C LYS A 83 6.10 -5.75 -2.80
N ILE A 84 5.16 -6.36 -2.08
CA ILE A 84 4.04 -7.09 -2.67
C ILE A 84 3.15 -6.16 -3.49
N ILE A 85 2.78 -5.00 -2.91
CA ILE A 85 1.94 -4.00 -3.59
C ILE A 85 2.64 -3.47 -4.84
N HIS A 86 3.95 -3.24 -4.77
CA HIS A 86 4.71 -2.76 -5.92
C HIS A 86 4.76 -3.81 -7.04
N ALA A 87 5.10 -5.06 -6.72
CA ALA A 87 5.13 -6.15 -7.69
C ALA A 87 3.76 -6.39 -8.34
N GLU A 88 2.68 -6.34 -7.55
CA GLU A 88 1.30 -6.44 -8.06
C GLU A 88 0.95 -5.26 -8.98
N GLY A 89 1.36 -4.05 -8.60
CA GLY A 89 1.19 -2.85 -9.44
C GLY A 89 1.92 -2.96 -10.77
N GLU A 90 3.17 -3.44 -10.76
CA GLU A 90 3.96 -3.69 -11.98
C GLU A 90 3.34 -4.76 -12.87
N TYR A 91 2.83 -5.84 -12.27
CA TYR A 91 2.13 -6.91 -13.00
C TYR A 91 0.88 -6.37 -13.70
N GLN A 92 0.02 -5.65 -12.97
CA GLN A 92 -1.19 -5.04 -13.53
C GLN A 92 -0.89 -4.00 -14.61
N ALA A 93 0.17 -3.21 -14.44
CA ALA A 93 0.61 -2.26 -15.45
C ALA A 93 1.07 -2.98 -16.73
N SER A 94 1.90 -4.02 -16.59
CA SER A 94 2.40 -4.82 -17.71
C SER A 94 1.27 -5.50 -18.48
N GLU A 95 0.31 -6.08 -17.77
CA GLU A 95 -0.85 -6.73 -18.38
C GLU A 95 -1.70 -5.73 -19.20
N LYS A 96 -1.92 -4.52 -18.66
CA LYS A 96 -2.63 -3.45 -19.38
C LYS A 96 -1.86 -2.98 -20.61
N LEU A 97 -0.55 -2.88 -20.53
CA LEU A 97 0.30 -2.50 -21.67
C LEU A 97 0.23 -3.54 -22.80
N VAL A 98 0.27 -4.84 -22.48
CA VAL A 98 0.11 -5.91 -23.47
C VAL A 98 -1.26 -5.82 -24.14
N LYS A 99 -2.35 -5.68 -23.36
CA LYS A 99 -3.70 -5.51 -23.90
C LYS A 99 -3.81 -4.27 -24.80
N ALA A 100 -3.16 -3.18 -24.44
CA ALA A 100 -3.10 -1.97 -25.27
C ALA A 100 -2.32 -2.21 -26.57
N ALA A 101 -1.18 -2.90 -26.51
CA ALA A 101 -0.38 -3.24 -27.69
C ALA A 101 -1.16 -4.14 -28.66
N GLU A 102 -1.87 -5.16 -28.17
CA GLU A 102 -2.73 -6.02 -28.97
C GLU A 102 -3.84 -5.23 -29.69
N ARG A 103 -4.47 -4.28 -28.99
CA ARG A 103 -5.49 -3.41 -29.60
C ARG A 103 -4.90 -2.52 -30.69
N ILE A 104 -3.67 -2.05 -30.50
CA ILE A 104 -2.98 -1.22 -31.48
C ILE A 104 -2.56 -2.01 -32.71
N ALA A 105 -2.09 -3.25 -32.51
CA ALA A 105 -1.78 -4.17 -33.60
C ALA A 105 -3.02 -4.49 -34.46
N LYS A 106 -4.21 -4.59 -33.82
CA LYS A 106 -5.48 -4.80 -34.54
C LYS A 106 -5.92 -3.60 -35.39
N GLN A 107 -5.59 -2.37 -34.98
CA GLN A 107 -6.04 -1.15 -35.66
C GLN A 107 -4.82 -0.28 -36.04
N PRO A 108 -4.28 -0.41 -37.27
CA PRO A 108 -3.06 0.30 -37.70
C PRO A 108 -3.14 1.84 -37.57
N THR A 109 -4.34 2.43 -37.73
CA THR A 109 -4.59 3.87 -37.56
C THR A 109 -4.31 4.36 -36.13
N SER A 110 -4.40 3.50 -35.13
CA SER A 110 -4.13 3.86 -33.73
C SER A 110 -2.65 4.20 -33.47
N LEU A 111 -1.73 3.60 -34.23
CA LEU A 111 -0.30 3.91 -34.13
C LEU A 111 -0.01 5.33 -34.61
N GLN A 112 -0.70 5.78 -35.66
CA GLN A 112 -0.59 7.15 -36.18
C GLN A 112 -1.14 8.17 -35.19
N LEU A 113 -2.29 7.89 -34.55
CA LEU A 113 -2.83 8.74 -33.49
C LEU A 113 -1.89 8.84 -32.29
N ARG A 114 -1.28 7.71 -31.89
CA ARG A 114 -0.28 7.72 -30.82
C ARG A 114 0.97 8.51 -31.20
N TYR A 115 1.43 8.38 -32.45
CA TYR A 115 2.54 9.18 -32.97
C TYR A 115 2.23 10.68 -32.90
N LEU A 116 1.04 11.10 -33.35
CA LEU A 116 0.60 12.50 -33.23
C LEU A 116 0.53 12.96 -31.77
N GLN A 117 0.02 12.14 -30.85
CA GLN A 117 0.01 12.45 -29.42
C GLN A 117 1.42 12.63 -28.86
N THR A 118 2.36 11.73 -29.17
CA THR A 118 3.75 11.88 -28.75
C THR A 118 4.40 13.14 -29.31
N LEU A 119 4.07 13.53 -30.55
CA LEU A 119 4.55 14.79 -31.13
C LEU A 119 3.99 16.00 -30.38
N THR A 120 2.72 15.97 -29.97
CA THR A 120 2.14 17.05 -29.18
C THR A 120 2.72 17.14 -27.77
N GLU A 121 2.97 16.01 -27.10
CA GLU A 121 3.61 15.99 -25.78
C GLU A 121 5.05 16.53 -25.84
N VAL A 122 5.83 16.07 -26.82
CA VAL A 122 7.20 16.55 -27.04
C VAL A 122 7.24 18.02 -27.49
N ALA A 123 6.23 18.50 -28.24
CA ALA A 123 6.15 19.93 -28.60
C ALA A 123 5.81 20.83 -27.39
N VAL A 124 5.16 20.28 -26.36
CA VAL A 124 4.84 20.99 -25.11
C VAL A 124 6.07 21.07 -24.19
N GLU A 125 6.88 20.01 -24.12
CA GLU A 125 8.19 20.05 -23.46
C GLU A 125 9.21 20.76 -24.35
N LYS A 126 9.53 22.03 -24.08
CA LYS A 126 10.43 22.89 -24.86
C LYS A 126 11.91 22.41 -24.94
N ASN A 127 12.19 21.20 -25.42
CA ASN A 127 13.54 20.65 -25.58
C ASN A 127 13.84 20.40 -27.07
N SER A 128 14.76 21.20 -27.62
CA SER A 128 14.98 21.44 -29.05
C SER A 128 15.69 20.32 -29.85
N THR A 129 15.86 19.12 -29.29
CA THR A 129 16.53 18.01 -29.97
C THR A 129 15.51 17.00 -30.46
N ILE A 130 14.99 17.25 -31.66
CA ILE A 130 14.00 16.40 -32.31
C ILE A 130 14.70 15.16 -32.89
N LEU A 131 14.75 14.08 -32.11
CA LEU A 131 15.16 12.77 -32.64
C LEU A 131 13.96 12.17 -33.38
N PHE A 132 13.95 12.27 -34.71
CA PHE A 132 12.95 11.62 -35.56
C PHE A 132 13.38 10.17 -35.89
N PRO A 133 12.78 9.13 -35.28
CA PRO A 133 12.93 7.79 -35.80
C PRO A 133 12.10 7.66 -37.07
N LEU A 134 12.75 7.76 -38.24
CA LEU A 134 12.08 7.51 -39.51
C LEU A 134 11.72 6.02 -39.63
N PRO A 135 10.46 5.66 -39.93
CA PRO A 135 10.08 4.29 -40.18
C PRO A 135 10.93 3.71 -41.32
N ILE A 136 11.57 2.56 -41.09
CA ILE A 136 12.44 1.91 -42.08
C ILE A 136 11.67 1.63 -43.39
N ASP A 137 10.34 1.45 -43.33
CA ASP A 137 9.51 1.22 -44.52
C ASP A 137 9.42 2.43 -45.46
N LEU A 138 9.59 3.66 -44.96
CA LEU A 138 9.70 4.87 -45.80
C LEU A 138 11.09 5.04 -46.41
N VAL A 139 12.13 4.50 -45.75
CA VAL A 139 13.54 4.64 -46.16
C VAL A 139 14.00 3.49 -47.08
N LYS A 140 13.40 2.30 -46.95
CA LYS A 140 13.68 1.10 -47.77
C LYS A 140 13.73 1.40 -49.29
N PRO A 141 12.75 2.09 -49.90
CA PRO A 141 12.78 2.38 -51.34
C PRO A 141 13.96 3.26 -51.78
N PHE A 142 14.46 4.13 -50.89
CA PHE A 142 15.61 4.99 -51.15
C PHE A 142 16.95 4.24 -50.99
N LEU A 143 17.04 3.31 -50.04
CA LEU A 143 18.22 2.46 -49.84
C LEU A 143 18.38 1.40 -50.95
N GLU A 144 17.30 0.75 -51.37
CA GLU A 144 17.34 -0.25 -52.47
C GLU A 144 17.71 0.37 -53.83
N ASN A 145 17.28 1.61 -54.08
CA ASN A 145 17.66 2.35 -55.29
C ASN A 145 19.14 2.80 -55.30
N TYR A 146 19.79 2.92 -54.15
CA TYR A 146 21.21 3.24 -54.08
C TYR A 146 22.10 2.01 -54.31
N GLY A 147 21.71 0.84 -53.81
CA GLY A 147 22.46 -0.41 -53.99
C GLY A 147 22.43 -0.99 -55.42
N SER A 148 21.42 -0.65 -56.23
CA SER A 148 21.28 -1.17 -57.60
C SER A 148 22.13 -0.44 -58.66
N LYS A 149 22.66 0.77 -58.35
CA LYS A 149 23.48 1.54 -59.29
C LYS A 149 24.96 1.11 -59.36
N GLU A 150 25.51 0.44 -58.34
CA GLU A 150 26.90 -0.02 -58.35
C GLU A 150 27.14 -1.29 -59.19
N SER A 151 26.10 -2.10 -59.43
CA SER A 151 26.25 -3.38 -60.17
C SER A 151 26.23 -3.24 -61.71
N LYS A 152 26.04 -2.02 -62.25
CA LYS A 152 26.02 -1.76 -63.71
C LYS A 152 27.28 -1.06 -64.26
N LYS A 153 28.36 -0.97 -63.47
CA LYS A 153 29.61 -0.31 -63.89
C LYS A 153 30.86 -1.21 -63.83
N LYS A 154 30.69 -2.53 -63.82
CA LYS A 154 31.76 -3.49 -64.13
C LYS A 154 31.49 -4.18 -65.46
#